data_AF-A0A1D3K8H0-F1
#
_entry.id   AF-A0A1D3K8H0-F1
#
_cell.length_a   1.000
_cell.length_b   1.000
_cell.length_c   1.000
_cell.angle_alpha   90.00
_cell.angle_beta   90.00
_cell.angle_gamma   90.00
#
_symmetry.space_group_name_H-M   'P 1'
#
loop_
_entity.id
_entity.type
_entity.pdbx_description
1 polymer ?
#
loop_
_entity_poly.entity_id
_entity_poly.type
_entity_poly.pdbx_seq_one_letter_code
_entity_poly.pdbx_strand_id
1 'polypeptide(L)'
;MSAQIRYAIASAVPSTITGIKLSVPELFAQPEFISWLNNSQAMTWHSRQGPVSEGDIADVAIFVDPSMTGEGSDSDMPGWEHVVDKLRVAIGEGPFSGNHFIVVLSNS
;
A
#
# COMPACT_ATOMS: atom_id res chain seq x y z
N MET A 1 24.36 -17.92 -16.52
CA MET A 1 22.90 -17.75 -16.54
C MET A 1 22.27 -18.87 -17.36
N SER A 2 21.35 -19.65 -16.78
CA SER A 2 20.76 -20.83 -17.42
C SER A 2 19.85 -20.46 -18.60
N ALA A 3 19.60 -21.41 -19.50
CA ALA A 3 18.65 -21.23 -20.61
C ALA A 3 17.24 -20.89 -20.10
N GLN A 4 16.85 -21.46 -18.96
CA GLN A 4 15.57 -21.20 -18.31
C GLN A 4 15.43 -19.76 -17.83
N ILE A 5 16.49 -19.16 -17.26
CA ILE A 5 16.49 -17.74 -16.86
C ILE A 5 16.42 -16.83 -18.09
N ARG A 6 17.15 -17.15 -19.16
CA ARG A 6 17.09 -16.38 -20.42
C ARG A 6 15.69 -16.39 -21.04
N TYR A 7 15.02 -17.55 -21.02
CA TYR A 7 13.65 -17.68 -21.50
C TYR A 7 12.67 -16.85 -20.67
N ALA A 8 12.77 -16.93 -19.33
CA ALA A 8 11.91 -16.14 -18.44
C ALA A 8 12.04 -14.62 -18.65
N ILE A 9 13.28 -14.13 -18.83
CA ILE A 9 13.55 -12.71 -19.15
C ILE A 9 12.93 -12.34 -20.50
N ALA A 10 13.10 -13.18 -21.52
CA ALA A 10 12.58 -12.93 -22.86
C ALA A 10 11.04 -12.99 -22.94
N SER A 11 10.40 -13.73 -22.03
CA SER A 11 8.93 -13.81 -21.94
C SER A 11 8.29 -12.66 -21.15
N ALA A 12 9.08 -11.77 -20.55
CA ALA A 12 8.55 -10.65 -19.80
C ALA A 12 7.81 -9.68 -20.73
N VAL A 13 6.53 -9.41 -20.43
CA VAL A 13 5.71 -8.43 -21.15
C VAL A 13 5.41 -7.28 -20.19
N PRO A 14 5.67 -6.02 -20.57
CA PRO A 14 5.29 -4.89 -19.74
C PRO A 14 3.76 -4.83 -19.60
N SER A 15 3.28 -4.64 -18.38
CA SER A 15 1.88 -4.36 -18.09
C SER A 15 1.77 -3.12 -17.21
N THR A 16 0.78 -2.28 -17.48
CA THR A 16 0.47 -1.15 -16.60
C THR A 16 -0.23 -1.69 -15.36
N ILE A 17 0.29 -1.35 -14.19
CA ILE A 17 -0.37 -1.59 -12.91
C ILE A 17 -0.94 -0.27 -12.42
N THR A 18 -2.24 -0.25 -12.12
CA THR A 18 -2.93 0.95 -11.61
C THR A 18 -3.14 0.80 -10.12
N GLY A 19 -2.76 1.83 -9.36
CA GLY A 19 -2.99 1.90 -7.92
C GLY A 19 -4.08 2.90 -7.57
N ILE A 20 -4.66 2.74 -6.38
CA ILE A 20 -5.66 3.64 -5.79
C ILE A 20 -4.95 4.49 -4.74
N LYS A 21 -4.96 5.82 -4.90
CA LYS A 21 -4.36 6.72 -3.93
C LYS A 21 -5.43 7.19 -2.93
N LEU A 22 -5.23 6.90 -1.65
CA LEU A 22 -6.10 7.31 -0.56
C LEU A 22 -5.43 8.40 0.27
N SER A 23 -6.13 9.53 0.44
CA SER A 23 -5.72 10.56 1.41
C SER A 23 -6.12 10.12 2.82
N VAL A 24 -5.11 9.92 3.67
CA VAL A 24 -5.24 9.44 5.05
C VAL A 24 -4.37 10.23 6.03
N PRO A 25 -4.39 11.58 6.02
CA PRO A 25 -3.56 12.41 6.91
C PRO A 25 -3.78 12.08 8.39
N GLU A 26 -4.97 11.58 8.75
CA GLU A 26 -5.29 11.15 10.11
C GLU A 26 -4.44 9.98 10.61
N LEU A 27 -3.91 9.11 9.71
CA LEU A 27 -2.98 8.05 10.10
C LEU A 27 -1.58 8.61 10.34
N PHE A 28 -1.14 9.55 9.51
CA PHE A 28 0.18 10.18 9.68
C PHE A 28 0.25 11.08 10.92
N ALA A 29 -0.89 11.48 11.48
CA ALA A 29 -0.97 12.16 12.77
C ALA A 29 -0.90 11.20 13.98
N GLN A 30 -1.03 9.88 13.78
CA GLN A 30 -1.04 8.89 14.85
C GLN A 30 0.38 8.45 15.23
N PRO A 31 0.79 8.60 16.51
CA PRO A 31 2.12 8.19 16.96
C PRO A 31 2.42 6.70 16.72
N GLU A 32 1.42 5.83 16.87
CA GLU A 32 1.53 4.39 16.65
C GLU A 32 1.81 4.06 15.18
N PHE A 33 1.15 4.74 14.25
CA PHE A 33 1.39 4.58 12.82
C PHE A 33 2.77 5.07 12.43
N ILE A 34 3.19 6.24 12.93
CA ILE A 34 4.54 6.77 12.70
C ILE A 34 5.60 5.84 13.28
N SER A 35 5.38 5.32 14.49
CA SER A 35 6.26 4.34 15.12
C SER A 35 6.35 3.06 14.27
N TRP A 36 5.22 2.53 13.81
CA TRP A 36 5.20 1.39 12.88
C TRP A 36 5.96 1.71 11.59
N LEU A 37 5.71 2.84 10.94
CA LEU A 37 6.32 3.23 9.66
C LEU A 37 7.84 3.37 9.77
N ASN A 38 8.33 3.89 10.90
CA ASN A 38 9.77 4.01 11.17
C ASN A 38 10.45 2.63 11.35
N ASN A 39 9.72 1.60 11.78
CA ASN A 39 10.27 0.29 12.16
C ASN A 39 9.88 -0.88 11.22
N SER A 40 8.88 -0.71 10.36
CA SER A 40 8.36 -1.78 9.49
C SER A 40 9.26 -2.03 8.28
N GLN A 41 8.83 -2.84 7.31
CA GLN A 41 9.46 -2.95 5.98
C GLN A 41 8.55 -2.39 4.87
N ALA A 42 7.55 -1.61 5.23
CA ALA A 42 6.62 -0.99 4.30
C ALA A 42 7.32 -0.24 3.16
N MET A 43 6.79 -0.36 1.96
CA MET A 43 7.27 0.37 0.80
C MET A 43 6.82 1.83 0.91
N THR A 44 7.73 2.73 1.28
CA THR A 44 7.37 4.13 1.57
C THR A 44 8.40 5.12 1.06
N TRP A 45 7.94 6.35 0.77
CA TRP A 45 8.79 7.52 0.56
C TRP A 45 9.23 8.22 1.85
N HIS A 46 8.67 7.84 3.01
CA HIS A 46 9.10 8.35 4.31
C HIS A 46 10.55 7.99 4.59
N SER A 47 11.31 8.92 5.17
CA SER A 47 12.73 8.75 5.51
C SER A 47 12.99 7.74 6.63
N ARG A 48 11.92 7.24 7.27
CA ARG A 48 11.93 6.30 8.42
C ARG A 48 12.60 6.87 9.66
N GLN A 49 12.67 8.20 9.76
CA GLN A 49 13.22 8.91 10.90
C GLN A 49 12.28 10.05 11.29
N GLY A 50 11.89 10.09 12.57
CA GLY A 50 11.10 11.18 13.11
C GLY A 50 9.64 11.20 12.65
N PRO A 51 8.92 12.31 12.90
CA PRO A 51 7.56 12.53 12.44
C PRO A 51 7.51 12.86 10.94
N VAL A 52 6.34 12.70 10.33
CA VAL A 52 6.06 13.26 9.00
C VAL A 52 5.61 14.71 9.19
N SER A 53 6.35 15.66 8.62
CA SER A 53 6.05 17.09 8.74
C SER A 53 5.07 17.55 7.66
N GLU A 54 4.48 18.73 7.86
CA GLU A 54 3.65 19.36 6.84
C GLU A 54 4.46 19.62 5.56
N GLY A 55 3.95 19.14 4.42
CA GLY A 55 4.60 19.26 3.12
C GLY A 55 5.56 18.12 2.75
N ASP A 56 5.87 17.20 3.67
CA ASP A 56 6.65 16.00 3.34
C ASP A 56 5.83 15.07 2.44
N ILE A 57 6.50 14.35 1.54
CA ILE A 57 5.88 13.25 0.78
C ILE A 57 6.22 11.95 1.51
N ALA A 58 5.22 11.34 2.15
CA ALA A 58 5.37 10.13 2.95
C ALA A 58 4.54 8.96 2.43
N ASP A 59 4.23 8.96 1.13
CA ASP A 59 3.39 7.94 0.48
C ASP A 59 3.82 6.51 0.87
N VAL A 60 2.87 5.66 1.24
CA VAL A 60 3.08 4.24 1.59
C VAL A 60 2.29 3.37 0.61
N ALA A 61 2.96 2.45 -0.07
CA ALA A 61 2.31 1.48 -0.95
C ALA A 61 2.06 0.17 -0.19
N ILE A 62 0.80 -0.29 -0.23
CA ILE A 62 0.35 -1.55 0.38
C ILE A 62 -0.44 -2.36 -0.65
N PHE A 63 -0.56 -3.67 -0.42
CA PHE A 63 -1.46 -4.55 -1.15
C PHE A 63 -2.64 -4.94 -0.28
N VAL A 64 -3.85 -4.79 -0.80
CA VAL A 64 -5.09 -5.22 -0.14
C VAL A 64 -5.71 -6.37 -0.93
N ASP A 65 -6.08 -7.44 -0.22
CA ASP A 65 -6.74 -8.60 -0.81
C ASP A 65 -8.12 -8.20 -1.41
N PRO A 66 -8.46 -8.63 -2.63
CA PRO A 66 -9.68 -8.20 -3.30
C PRO A 66 -10.96 -8.71 -2.63
N SER A 67 -10.92 -9.73 -1.77
CA SER A 67 -12.10 -10.09 -0.96
C SER A 67 -12.50 -8.97 0.02
N MET A 68 -11.60 -8.03 0.28
CA MET A 68 -11.75 -6.94 1.24
C MET A 68 -12.07 -7.46 2.64
N THR A 69 -11.69 -8.69 3.00
CA THR A 69 -11.99 -9.30 4.31
C THR A 69 -11.00 -8.91 5.41
N GLY A 70 -9.97 -8.12 5.07
CA GLY A 70 -8.98 -7.61 6.01
C GLY A 70 -7.56 -8.17 5.81
N GLU A 71 -7.31 -8.97 4.78
CA GLU A 71 -5.96 -9.45 4.46
C GLU A 71 -5.18 -8.51 3.53
N GLY A 72 -3.86 -8.47 3.68
CA GLY A 72 -2.97 -7.67 2.85
C GLY A 72 -1.50 -7.72 3.28
N SER A 73 -0.62 -7.00 2.57
CA SER A 73 0.84 -7.05 2.80
C SER A 73 1.28 -6.46 4.14
N ASP A 74 0.53 -5.49 4.64
CA ASP A 74 0.86 -4.68 5.82
C ASP A 74 -0.33 -4.67 6.80
N SER A 75 -1.05 -5.78 6.92
CA SER A 75 -2.27 -5.88 7.74
C SER A 75 -2.02 -5.75 9.25
N ASP A 76 -0.77 -5.75 9.69
CA ASP A 76 -0.33 -5.45 11.05
C ASP A 76 -0.22 -3.95 11.34
N MET A 77 -0.32 -3.10 10.32
CA MET A 77 -0.23 -1.65 10.43
C MET A 77 -1.37 -1.06 11.29
N PRO A 78 -1.06 -0.10 12.19
CA PRO A 78 -2.09 0.65 12.91
C PRO A 78 -3.06 1.36 11.94
N GLY A 79 -4.36 1.19 12.16
CA GLY A 79 -5.39 1.78 11.30
C GLY A 79 -5.69 0.99 10.02
N TRP A 80 -5.21 -0.25 9.89
CA TRP A 80 -5.49 -1.11 8.73
C TRP A 80 -6.98 -1.23 8.38
N GLU A 81 -7.83 -1.56 9.36
CA GLU A 81 -9.29 -1.71 9.13
C GLU A 81 -9.91 -0.44 8.54
N HIS A 82 -9.48 0.72 9.03
CA HIS A 82 -9.93 2.03 8.54
C HIS A 82 -9.50 2.28 7.09
N VAL A 83 -8.30 1.85 6.70
CA VAL A 83 -7.85 1.89 5.29
C VAL A 83 -8.73 1.00 4.41
N VAL A 84 -9.02 -0.24 4.85
CA VAL A 84 -9.88 -1.16 4.10
C VAL A 84 -11.28 -0.56 3.92
N ASP A 85 -11.83 0.06 4.95
CA ASP A 85 -13.14 0.73 4.87
C ASP A 85 -13.13 1.93 3.92
N LYS A 86 -12.11 2.79 3.99
CA LYS A 86 -11.94 3.89 3.02
C LYS A 86 -11.80 3.38 1.60
N LEU A 87 -11.05 2.30 1.40
CA LEU A 87 -10.87 1.68 0.10
C LEU A 87 -12.21 1.18 -0.46
N ARG A 88 -13.02 0.47 0.35
CA ARG A 88 -14.37 0.03 -0.03
C ARG A 88 -15.23 1.22 -0.47
N VAL A 89 -15.23 2.32 0.29
CA VAL A 89 -15.97 3.53 -0.09
C VAL A 89 -15.48 4.12 -1.42
N ALA A 90 -14.16 4.12 -1.65
CA ALA A 90 -13.56 4.69 -2.85
C ALA A 90 -13.83 3.87 -4.12
N ILE A 91 -13.84 2.54 -4.03
CA ILE A 91 -14.00 1.65 -5.19
C ILE A 91 -15.43 1.12 -5.38
N GLY A 92 -16.30 1.29 -4.38
CA GLY A 92 -17.68 0.81 -4.38
C GLY A 92 -17.84 -0.59 -3.79
N GLU A 93 -18.97 -1.24 -4.10
CA GLU A 93 -19.29 -2.59 -3.62
C GLU A 93 -18.94 -3.66 -4.67
N GLY A 94 -18.45 -4.80 -4.18
CA GLY A 94 -18.00 -5.94 -4.99
C GLY A 94 -19.14 -6.85 -5.49
N PRO A 95 -18.80 -8.03 -6.04
CA PRO A 95 -17.58 -8.79 -5.75
C PRO A 95 -16.36 -8.29 -6.53
N PHE A 96 -15.24 -8.11 -5.83
CA PHE A 96 -13.94 -7.93 -6.47
C PHE A 96 -13.24 -9.28 -6.55
N SER A 97 -12.79 -9.65 -7.74
CA SER A 97 -12.03 -10.87 -7.99
C SER A 97 -10.83 -10.54 -8.85
N GLY A 98 -9.69 -11.18 -8.61
CA GLY A 98 -8.49 -11.01 -9.42
C GLY A 98 -7.27 -10.66 -8.60
N ASN A 99 -6.49 -9.67 -9.06
CA ASN A 99 -5.26 -9.25 -8.43
C ASN A 99 -5.52 -8.42 -7.16
N HIS A 100 -4.54 -8.41 -6.25
CA HIS A 100 -4.52 -7.51 -5.11
C HIS A 100 -4.59 -6.05 -5.57
N PHE A 101 -5.30 -5.22 -4.80
CA PHE A 101 -5.31 -3.78 -5.02
C PHE A 101 -3.98 -3.20 -4.55
N ILE A 102 -3.32 -2.43 -5.43
CA ILE A 102 -2.23 -1.55 -4.99
C ILE A 102 -2.87 -0.29 -4.43
N VAL A 103 -2.64 0.00 -3.16
CA VAL A 103 -3.14 1.19 -2.49
C VAL A 103 -1.96 2.05 -2.07
N VAL A 104 -2.00 3.33 -2.42
CA VAL A 104 -1.02 4.33 -1.98
C VAL A 104 -1.67 5.21 -0.92
N LEU A 105 -1.25 5.05 0.33
CA LEU A 105 -1.65 5.91 1.44
C LEU A 105 -0.86 7.20 1.37
N SER A 106 -1.55 8.33 1.40
CA SER A 106 -0.94 9.66 1.29
C SER A 106 -1.29 10.54 2.49
N ASN A 107 -0.33 11.36 2.90
CA ASN A 107 -0.53 12.40 3.91
C ASN A 107 -1.10 13.70 3.33
N SER A 108 -1.41 13.73 2.03
CA SER A 108 -1.98 14.86 1.29
C SER A 108 -3.33 14.53 0.65
#